data_AF-A0A2W5E6K7-F1
#
_entry.id   AF-A0A2W5E6K7-F1
#
_cell.length_a   1.000
_cell.length_b   1.000
_cell.length_c   1.000
_cell.angle_alpha   90.00
_cell.angle_beta   90.00
_cell.angle_gamma   90.00
#
_symmetry.space_group_name_H-M   'P 1'
#
loop_
_entity.id
_entity.type
_entity.pdbx_description
1 polymer ?
#
loop_
_entity_poly.entity_id
_entity_poly.type
_entity_poly.pdbx_seq_one_letter_code
_entity_poly.pdbx_strand_id
1 'polypeptide(L)'
;SSNENFLIKSAIFHHRFVWIHPFFDGNGRTTRLLFNLLLMKEGFPPAIILKNDRKKYYDALNSANNGDYSKLLLLILQASERSLDIYLSSLNNTYDNYRPISDIVEEEKLPYGQEYVSLLARKGKIDAFKEGRNWLTTKEAVLDYIENRERKRILK
;
A
#
# COMPACT_ATOMS: atom_id res chain seq x y z
N SER A 1 -3.54 12.33 -16.03
CA SER A 1 -3.61 13.62 -16.75
C SER A 1 -2.72 14.74 -16.19
N SER A 2 -2.82 15.16 -14.92
CA SER A 2 -1.91 16.16 -14.30
C SER A 2 -0.78 15.50 -13.48
N ASN A 3 -1.12 14.48 -12.70
CA ASN A 3 -0.23 13.82 -11.74
C ASN A 3 0.86 12.96 -12.41
N GLU A 4 0.55 12.26 -13.49
CA GLU A 4 1.55 11.50 -14.27
C GLU A 4 2.63 12.43 -14.85
N ASN A 5 2.22 13.62 -15.30
CA ASN A 5 3.13 14.62 -15.83
C ASN A 5 4.07 15.13 -14.71
N PHE A 6 3.58 15.23 -13.47
CA PHE A 6 4.40 15.61 -12.32
C PHE A 6 5.46 14.56 -11.96
N LEU A 7 5.10 13.27 -11.90
CA LEU A 7 6.06 12.20 -11.57
C LEU A 7 7.19 12.12 -12.59
N ILE A 8 6.86 12.22 -13.88
CA ILE A 8 7.85 12.24 -14.97
C ILE A 8 8.78 13.45 -14.82
N LYS A 9 8.23 14.65 -14.61
CA LYS A 9 9.03 15.86 -14.38
C LYS A 9 9.94 15.74 -13.16
N SER A 10 9.45 15.15 -12.08
CA SER A 10 10.21 14.94 -10.85
C SER A 10 11.35 13.92 -11.05
N ALA A 11 11.11 12.85 -11.82
CA ALA A 11 12.16 11.88 -12.18
C ALA A 11 13.26 12.52 -13.04
N ILE A 12 12.88 13.35 -14.02
CA ILE A 12 13.82 14.11 -14.85
C ILE A 12 14.61 15.09 -13.98
N PHE A 13 13.93 15.83 -13.09
CA PHE A 13 14.56 16.74 -12.15
C PHE A 13 15.63 16.02 -11.29
N HIS A 14 15.26 14.89 -10.70
CA HIS A 14 16.16 14.09 -9.87
C HIS A 14 17.41 13.67 -10.67
N HIS A 15 17.23 13.11 -11.87
CA HIS A 15 18.35 12.75 -12.76
C HIS A 15 19.25 13.94 -13.09
N ARG A 16 18.68 15.05 -13.54
CA ARG A 16 19.44 16.24 -13.93
C ARG A 16 20.19 16.88 -12.77
N PHE A 17 19.61 16.88 -11.56
CA PHE A 17 20.25 17.45 -10.38
C PHE A 17 21.45 16.59 -9.94
N VAL A 18 21.33 15.26 -9.98
CA VAL A 18 22.48 14.36 -9.76
C VAL A 18 23.57 14.62 -10.80
N TRP A 19 23.18 14.83 -12.06
CA TRP A 19 24.11 15.04 -13.17
C TRP A 19 24.89 16.35 -13.08
N ILE A 20 24.26 17.45 -12.66
CA ILE A 20 24.94 18.75 -12.46
C ILE A 20 26.01 18.67 -11.37
N HIS A 21 25.79 17.85 -10.34
CA HIS A 21 26.71 17.65 -9.22
C HIS A 21 27.21 18.96 -8.57
N PRO A 22 26.31 19.84 -8.08
CA PRO A 22 26.65 21.21 -7.69
C PRO A 22 27.49 21.35 -6.40
N PHE A 23 27.59 20.30 -5.57
CA PHE A 23 28.30 20.34 -4.29
C PHE A 23 29.57 19.48 -4.31
N PHE A 24 30.48 19.72 -3.36
CA PHE A 24 31.71 18.93 -3.22
C PHE A 24 31.47 17.49 -2.73
N ASP A 25 30.56 17.32 -1.76
CA ASP A 25 30.06 16.02 -1.30
C ASP A 25 28.56 16.13 -1.02
N GLY A 26 27.87 14.99 -0.96
CA GLY A 26 26.49 14.90 -0.51
C GLY A 26 25.47 15.05 -1.62
N ASN A 27 25.88 15.26 -2.87
CA ASN A 27 24.97 15.43 -4.02
C ASN A 27 23.85 14.38 -4.05
N GLY A 28 24.19 13.08 -3.90
CA GLY A 28 23.18 12.02 -3.88
C GLY A 28 22.21 12.09 -2.69
N ARG A 29 22.66 12.53 -1.50
CA ARG A 29 21.79 12.71 -0.32
C ARG A 29 20.87 13.92 -0.53
N THR A 30 21.44 15.05 -0.93
CA THR A 30 20.69 16.29 -1.20
C THR A 30 19.66 16.11 -2.30
N THR A 31 20.02 15.42 -3.39
CA THR A 31 19.10 15.15 -4.51
C THR A 31 17.90 14.35 -4.05
N ARG A 32 18.13 13.25 -3.29
CA ARG A 32 17.05 12.40 -2.77
C ARG A 32 16.14 13.15 -1.80
N LEU A 33 16.72 13.99 -0.94
CA LEU A 33 15.94 14.83 -0.02
C LEU A 33 15.07 15.84 -0.78
N LEU A 34 15.65 16.57 -1.73
CA LEU A 34 14.94 17.57 -2.51
C LEU A 34 13.85 16.94 -3.40
N PHE A 35 14.14 15.80 -4.00
CA PHE A 35 13.17 15.03 -4.76
C PHE A 35 11.99 14.55 -3.90
N ASN A 36 12.25 13.98 -2.73
CA ASN A 36 11.18 13.57 -1.81
C ASN A 36 10.36 14.77 -1.31
N LEU A 37 11.00 15.93 -1.08
CA LEU A 37 10.29 17.15 -0.73
C LEU A 37 9.31 17.58 -1.84
N LEU A 38 9.71 17.48 -3.12
CA LEU A 38 8.83 17.77 -4.25
C LEU A 38 7.65 16.79 -4.31
N LEU A 39 7.91 15.50 -4.16
CA LEU A 39 6.85 14.48 -4.11
C LEU A 39 5.83 14.77 -3.02
N MET A 40 6.30 15.03 -1.80
CA MET A 40 5.44 15.29 -0.64
C MET A 40 4.64 16.58 -0.80
N LYS A 41 5.19 17.61 -1.44
CA LYS A 41 4.47 18.86 -1.71
C LYS A 41 3.25 18.66 -2.61
N GLU A 42 3.29 17.68 -3.51
CA GLU A 42 2.16 17.30 -4.38
C GLU A 42 1.33 16.13 -3.82
N GLY A 43 1.53 15.76 -2.54
CA GLY A 43 0.75 14.73 -1.86
C GLY A 43 1.15 13.28 -2.15
N PHE A 44 2.30 13.06 -2.81
CA PHE A 44 2.82 11.71 -3.01
C PHE A 44 3.60 11.22 -1.78
N PRO A 45 3.59 9.90 -1.49
CA PRO A 45 4.47 9.32 -0.49
C PRO A 45 5.94 9.46 -0.94
N PRO A 46 6.89 9.55 0.01
CA PRO A 46 8.30 9.60 -0.31
C PRO A 46 8.73 8.33 -1.05
N ALA A 47 9.57 8.47 -2.07
CA ALA A 47 10.10 7.36 -2.84
C ALA A 47 11.44 6.91 -2.24
N ILE A 48 11.39 6.00 -1.27
CA ILE A 48 12.58 5.56 -0.53
C ILE A 48 13.35 4.48 -1.32
N ILE A 49 14.47 4.89 -1.94
CA ILE A 49 15.38 3.96 -2.61
C ILE A 49 16.22 3.20 -1.56
N LEU A 50 15.98 1.89 -1.43
CA LEU A 50 16.67 1.04 -0.47
C LEU A 50 18.13 0.77 -0.87
N LYS A 51 18.96 0.47 0.13
CA LYS A 51 20.37 0.11 -0.07
C LYS A 51 20.54 -1.08 -1.02
N ASN A 52 19.64 -2.06 -0.96
CA ASN A 52 19.67 -3.24 -1.83
C ASN A 52 19.33 -2.92 -3.29
N ASP A 53 18.57 -1.84 -3.54
CA ASP A 53 18.23 -1.37 -4.89
C ASP A 53 19.31 -0.45 -5.49
N ARG A 54 20.46 -0.25 -4.79
CA ARG A 54 21.56 0.64 -5.24
C ARG A 54 22.02 0.35 -6.66
N LYS A 55 22.19 -0.93 -7.03
CA LYS A 55 22.62 -1.31 -8.38
C LYS A 55 21.58 -0.89 -9.42
N LYS A 56 20.31 -1.24 -9.20
CA LYS A 56 19.18 -0.87 -10.07
C LYS A 56 19.06 0.65 -10.23
N TYR A 57 19.30 1.39 -9.15
CA TYR A 57 19.30 2.85 -9.17
C TYR A 57 20.37 3.44 -10.09
N TYR A 58 21.62 2.98 -10.01
CA TYR A 58 22.66 3.44 -10.93
C TYR A 58 22.40 2.99 -12.37
N ASP A 59 21.91 1.77 -12.57
CA ASP A 59 21.52 1.27 -13.89
C ASP A 59 20.40 2.13 -14.51
N ALA A 60 19.44 2.56 -13.70
CA ALA A 60 18.37 3.46 -14.12
C ALA A 60 18.88 4.86 -14.46
N LEU A 61 19.82 5.42 -13.68
CA LEU A 61 20.46 6.71 -14.01
C LEU A 61 21.27 6.62 -15.31
N ASN A 62 21.97 5.50 -15.54
CA ASN A 62 22.70 5.28 -16.79
C ASN A 62 21.75 5.16 -17.99
N SER A 63 20.60 4.50 -17.85
CA SER A 63 19.54 4.50 -18.88
C SER A 63 19.07 5.93 -19.17
N ALA A 64 18.83 6.72 -18.12
CA ALA A 64 18.37 8.10 -18.23
C ALA A 64 19.40 9.04 -18.89
N ASN A 65 20.71 8.78 -18.72
CA ASN A 65 21.75 9.50 -19.46
C ASN A 65 21.60 9.35 -20.98
N ASN A 66 21.06 8.23 -21.45
CA ASN A 66 20.77 7.97 -22.86
C ASN A 66 19.35 8.41 -23.28
N GLY A 67 18.64 9.13 -22.39
CA GLY A 67 17.27 9.61 -22.63
C GLY A 67 16.16 8.62 -22.27
N ASP A 68 16.49 7.40 -21.82
CA ASP A 68 15.49 6.42 -21.38
C ASP A 68 15.22 6.53 -19.87
N TYR A 69 14.13 7.21 -19.52
CA TYR A 69 13.69 7.39 -18.13
C TYR A 69 12.84 6.24 -17.60
N SER A 70 12.51 5.23 -18.40
CA SER A 70 11.54 4.19 -18.06
C SER A 70 11.94 3.43 -16.80
N LYS A 71 13.22 3.07 -16.69
CA LYS A 71 13.77 2.36 -15.51
C LYS A 71 13.77 3.23 -14.26
N LEU A 72 14.06 4.52 -14.41
CA LEU A 72 14.08 5.45 -13.28
C LEU A 72 12.66 5.71 -12.76
N LEU A 73 11.71 5.91 -13.68
CA LEU A 73 10.30 6.08 -13.34
C LEU A 73 9.74 4.83 -12.67
N LEU A 74 10.03 3.64 -13.21
CA LEU A 74 9.61 2.37 -12.61
C LEU A 74 10.15 2.21 -11.18
N LEU A 75 11.43 2.53 -10.98
CA LEU A 75 12.06 2.46 -9.66
C LEU A 75 11.40 3.42 -8.66
N ILE A 76 11.11 4.66 -9.09
CA ILE A 76 10.42 5.65 -8.27
C ILE A 76 9.01 5.18 -7.91
N LEU A 77 8.24 4.69 -8.89
CA LEU A 77 6.89 4.19 -8.68
C LEU A 77 6.86 3.03 -7.68
N GLN A 78 7.73 2.04 -7.85
CA GLN A 78 7.85 0.91 -6.91
C GLN A 78 8.27 1.35 -5.51
N ALA A 79 9.13 2.36 -5.41
CA ALA A 79 9.54 2.89 -4.12
C ALA A 79 8.41 3.67 -3.42
N SER A 80 7.65 4.48 -4.18
CA SER A 80 6.47 5.19 -3.67
C SER A 80 5.35 4.24 -3.28
N GLU A 81 5.07 3.20 -4.08
CA GLU A 81 4.09 2.14 -3.78
C GLU A 81 4.46 1.44 -2.48
N ARG A 82 5.71 1.00 -2.33
CA ARG A 82 6.21 0.40 -1.08
C ARG A 82 6.02 1.32 0.13
N SER A 83 6.28 2.61 -0.02
CA SER A 83 6.07 3.58 1.06
C SER A 83 4.59 3.75 1.40
N LEU A 84 3.71 3.72 0.39
CA LEU A 84 2.26 3.70 0.60
C LEU A 84 1.82 2.44 1.34
N ASP A 85 2.31 1.27 0.95
CA ASP A 85 2.01 -0.01 1.62
C ASP A 85 2.46 0.01 3.09
N ILE A 86 3.62 0.62 3.38
CA ILE A 86 4.09 0.78 4.78
C ILE A 86 3.15 1.71 5.55
N TYR A 87 2.72 2.83 4.97
CA TYR A 87 1.79 3.73 5.63
C TYR A 87 0.43 3.08 5.85
N LEU A 88 -0.13 2.44 4.81
CA LEU A 88 -1.38 1.71 4.91
C LEU A 88 -1.28 0.59 5.94
N SER A 89 -0.23 -0.22 5.94
CA SER A 89 -0.04 -1.27 6.95
C SER A 89 0.06 -0.71 8.37
N SER A 90 0.70 0.45 8.56
CA SER A 90 0.77 1.11 9.88
C SER A 90 -0.57 1.69 10.36
N LEU A 91 -1.43 2.14 9.43
CA LEU A 91 -2.80 2.58 9.72
C LEU A 91 -3.73 1.38 9.90
N ASN A 92 -3.43 0.29 9.22
CA ASN A 92 -4.14 -0.98 9.23
C ASN A 92 -3.85 -1.85 10.45
N ASN A 93 -3.23 -1.33 11.53
CA ASN A 93 -3.52 -1.84 12.88
C ASN A 93 -5.04 -1.73 13.22
N THR A 94 -5.82 -1.01 12.41
CA THR A 94 -7.30 -1.10 12.39
C THR A 94 -7.82 -2.50 12.00
N TYR A 95 -6.98 -3.35 11.40
CA TYR A 95 -7.26 -4.76 11.09
C TYR A 95 -6.77 -5.74 12.16
N ASP A 96 -6.31 -5.29 13.34
CA ASP A 96 -5.97 -6.20 14.47
C ASP A 96 -7.15 -7.11 14.85
N ASN A 97 -8.37 -6.68 14.54
CA ASN A 97 -9.59 -7.45 14.78
C ASN A 97 -9.97 -8.39 13.62
N TYR A 98 -9.35 -8.24 12.46
CA TYR A 98 -9.59 -9.13 11.33
C TYR A 98 -8.78 -10.40 11.49
N ARG A 99 -9.49 -11.48 11.79
CA ARG A 99 -8.91 -12.80 11.97
C ARG A 99 -9.52 -13.76 10.96
N PRO A 100 -8.83 -14.86 10.62
CA PRO A 100 -9.43 -15.93 9.84
C PRO A 100 -10.79 -16.34 10.42
N ILE A 101 -11.77 -16.58 9.55
CA ILE A 101 -13.12 -17.01 9.98
C ILE A 101 -13.05 -18.31 10.81
N SER A 102 -12.09 -19.20 10.52
CA SER A 102 -11.83 -20.40 11.34
C SER A 102 -11.62 -20.03 12.80
N ASP A 103 -10.72 -19.08 13.04
CA ASP A 103 -10.23 -18.75 14.38
C ASP A 103 -11.35 -18.07 15.18
N ILE A 104 -12.12 -17.18 14.54
CA ILE A 104 -13.26 -16.49 15.17
C ILE A 104 -14.36 -17.46 15.56
N VAL A 105 -14.71 -18.42 14.71
CA VAL A 105 -15.78 -19.37 15.01
C VAL A 105 -15.38 -20.36 16.11
N GLU A 106 -14.10 -20.77 16.14
CA GLU A 106 -13.57 -21.69 17.14
C GLU A 106 -13.43 -21.04 18.53
N GLU A 107 -12.87 -19.83 18.62
CA GLU A 107 -12.62 -19.15 19.90
C GLU A 107 -13.91 -18.70 20.60
N GLU A 108 -14.88 -18.18 19.85
CA GLU A 108 -16.02 -17.42 20.40
C GLU A 108 -17.30 -18.26 20.57
N LYS A 109 -17.29 -19.53 20.14
CA LYS A 109 -18.49 -20.42 20.11
C LYS A 109 -19.71 -19.74 19.49
N LEU A 110 -19.52 -19.15 18.31
CA LEU A 110 -20.61 -18.53 17.57
C LEU A 110 -21.70 -19.56 17.22
N PRO A 111 -22.97 -19.13 17.09
CA PRO A 111 -24.09 -20.03 16.79
C PRO A 111 -24.05 -20.61 15.36
N TYR A 112 -23.09 -20.21 14.53
CA TYR A 112 -22.92 -20.66 13.16
C TYR A 112 -21.50 -21.18 12.92
N GLY A 113 -21.39 -22.29 12.18
CA GLY A 113 -20.10 -22.87 11.81
C GLY A 113 -19.33 -22.07 10.76
N GLN A 114 -18.04 -22.36 10.64
CA GLN A 114 -17.07 -21.69 9.74
C GLN A 114 -17.56 -21.59 8.30
N GLU A 115 -18.15 -22.67 7.77
CA GLU A 115 -18.62 -22.72 6.37
C GLU A 115 -19.75 -21.72 6.11
N TYR A 116 -20.66 -21.54 7.07
CA TYR A 116 -21.76 -20.59 6.95
C TYR A 116 -21.26 -19.15 6.97
N VAL A 117 -20.36 -18.82 7.90
CA VAL A 117 -19.77 -17.48 7.97
C VAL A 117 -18.94 -17.19 6.71
N SER A 118 -18.21 -18.18 6.20
CA SER A 118 -17.49 -18.09 4.92
C SER A 118 -18.41 -17.89 3.72
N LEU A 119 -19.64 -18.43 3.75
CA LEU A 119 -20.65 -18.17 2.72
C LEU A 119 -21.15 -16.72 2.78
N LEU A 120 -21.31 -16.15 3.97
CA LEU A 120 -21.71 -14.75 4.14
C LEU A 120 -20.66 -13.80 3.58
N ALA A 121 -19.37 -14.05 3.89
CA ALA A 121 -18.25 -13.30 3.35
C ALA A 121 -18.23 -13.33 1.81
N ARG A 122 -18.34 -14.53 1.21
CA ARG A 122 -18.41 -14.70 -0.25
C ARG A 122 -19.59 -13.97 -0.91
N LYS A 123 -20.71 -13.84 -0.20
CA LYS A 123 -21.90 -13.14 -0.69
C LYS A 123 -21.89 -11.63 -0.39
N GLY A 124 -20.83 -11.11 0.24
CA GLY A 124 -20.72 -9.70 0.65
C GLY A 124 -21.77 -9.30 1.68
N LYS A 125 -22.25 -10.24 2.51
CA LYS A 125 -23.27 -9.97 3.55
C LYS A 125 -22.69 -9.52 4.88
N ILE A 126 -21.40 -9.72 5.07
CA ILE A 126 -20.61 -9.28 6.23
C ILE A 126 -19.34 -8.63 5.71
N ASP A 127 -18.77 -7.73 6.51
CA ASP A 127 -17.51 -7.08 6.20
C ASP A 127 -16.36 -8.09 6.30
N ALA A 128 -15.75 -8.43 5.17
CA ALA A 128 -14.75 -9.49 5.06
C ALA A 128 -13.90 -9.33 3.80
N PHE A 129 -12.63 -9.75 3.86
CA PHE A 129 -11.73 -9.79 2.71
C PHE A 129 -10.97 -11.11 2.65
N LYS A 130 -10.39 -11.42 1.50
CA LYS A 130 -9.65 -12.66 1.26
C LYS A 130 -8.14 -12.39 1.28
N GLU A 131 -7.42 -13.09 2.16
CA GLU A 131 -5.96 -13.06 2.25
C GLU A 131 -5.40 -14.48 2.04
N GLY A 132 -4.68 -14.68 0.94
CA GLY A 132 -4.19 -15.99 0.52
C GLY A 132 -5.33 -17.01 0.36
N ARG A 133 -5.36 -18.03 1.23
CA ARG A 133 -6.38 -19.09 1.23
C ARG A 133 -7.54 -18.82 2.19
N ASN A 134 -7.40 -17.83 3.06
CA ASN A 134 -8.33 -17.60 4.16
C ASN A 134 -9.23 -16.39 3.87
N TRP A 135 -10.47 -16.48 4.35
CA TRP A 135 -11.34 -15.33 4.50
C TRP A 135 -11.14 -14.76 5.90
N LEU A 136 -10.92 -13.45 5.98
CA LEU A 136 -10.78 -12.72 7.22
C LEU A 136 -12.01 -11.82 7.41
N THR A 137 -12.49 -11.74 8.64
CA THR A 137 -13.62 -10.90 9.06
C THR A 137 -13.34 -10.39 10.47
N THR A 138 -14.13 -9.45 10.97
CA THR A 138 -14.16 -9.11 12.40
C THR A 138 -15.27 -9.86 13.13
N LYS A 139 -15.14 -9.98 14.45
CA LYS A 139 -16.20 -10.48 15.33
C LYS A 139 -17.45 -9.61 15.24
N GLU A 140 -17.26 -8.31 15.28
CA GLU A 140 -18.32 -7.30 15.24
C GLU A 140 -19.16 -7.45 13.97
N ALA A 141 -18.52 -7.66 12.81
CA ALA A 141 -19.23 -7.85 11.54
C ALA A 141 -20.14 -9.10 11.54
N VAL A 142 -19.71 -10.18 12.21
CA VAL A 142 -20.53 -11.39 12.33
C VAL A 142 -21.68 -11.16 13.30
N LEU A 143 -21.43 -10.57 14.48
CA LEU A 143 -22.47 -10.28 15.47
C LEU A 143 -23.52 -9.30 14.94
N ASP A 144 -23.10 -8.22 14.28
CA ASP A 144 -23.99 -7.24 13.66
C ASP A 144 -24.93 -7.88 12.65
N TYR A 145 -24.45 -8.84 11.87
CA TYR A 145 -25.29 -9.59 10.93
C TYR A 145 -26.35 -10.44 11.65
N ILE A 146 -25.97 -11.08 12.76
CA ILE A 146 -26.86 -11.92 13.57
C ILE A 146 -27.96 -11.05 14.19
N GLU A 147 -27.60 -9.97 14.87
CA GLU A 147 -28.55 -9.06 15.50
C GLU A 147 -29.51 -8.46 14.48
N ASN A 148 -29.00 -7.98 13.34
CA ASN A 148 -29.85 -7.42 12.28
C ASN A 148 -30.81 -8.45 11.68
N ARG A 149 -30.43 -9.73 11.64
CA ARG A 149 -31.28 -10.81 11.19
C ARG A 149 -32.35 -11.17 12.23
N GLU A 150 -32.01 -11.19 13.52
CA GLU A 150 -32.96 -11.45 14.60
C GLU A 150 -33.97 -10.32 14.74
N ARG A 151 -33.54 -9.04 14.67
CA ARG A 151 -34.44 -7.88 14.63
C ARG A 151 -35.47 -8.00 13.50
N LYS A 152 -35.05 -8.42 12.30
CA LYS A 152 -35.96 -8.65 11.16
C LYS A 152 -36.89 -9.85 11.32
N ARG A 153 -36.60 -10.79 12.21
CA ARG A 153 -37.49 -11.93 12.54
C ARG A 153 -38.53 -11.57 13.58
N ILE A 154 -38.20 -10.74 14.56
CA ILE A 154 -39.12 -10.30 15.64
C ILE A 154 -40.17 -9.32 15.10
N LEU A 155 -39.87 -8.57 14.04
CA LEU A 155 -40.77 -7.62 13.39
C LEU A 155 -41.71 -8.24 12.33
N LYS A 156 -41.73 -9.56 12.19
CA LYS A 156 -42.63 -10.31 11.28
C LYS A 156 -43.60 -11.17 12.07
#